data_AF-A0A972V9C9-F1
#
_entry.id   AF-A0A972V9C9-F1
#
_cell.length_a   1.000
_cell.length_b   1.000
_cell.length_c   1.000
_cell.angle_alpha   90.00
_cell.angle_beta   90.00
_cell.angle_gamma   90.00
#
_symmetry.space_group_name_H-M   'P 1'
#
loop_
_entity.id
_entity.type
_entity.pdbx_description
1 polymer ?
#
loop_
_entity_poly.entity_id
_entity_poly.type
_entity_poly.pdbx_seq_one_letter_code
_entity_poly.pdbx_strand_id
1 'polypeptide(L)' 'RTVSRLALNQGPLPERKKVMTRATRNLTADEQGELEQSLSSVKDSQLRRALAALGTSIIASDG' A
#
# COMPACT_ATOMS: atom_id res chain seq x y z
N ARG A 1 -32.66 -18.36 -39.24
CA ARG A 1 -32.25 -18.65 -37.84
C ARG A 1 -32.37 -17.35 -37.05
N THR A 2 -33.47 -17.18 -36.32
CA THR A 2 -33.81 -15.93 -35.63
C THR A 2 -33.15 -15.92 -34.25
N VAL A 3 -32.30 -14.92 -33.98
CA VAL A 3 -31.70 -14.71 -32.65
C VAL A 3 -32.66 -13.87 -31.83
N SER A 4 -33.37 -14.50 -30.89
CA SER A 4 -34.17 -13.80 -29.88
C SER A 4 -33.24 -13.05 -28.94
N ARG A 5 -33.41 -11.74 -28.79
CA ARG A 5 -32.63 -10.93 -27.83
C ARG A 5 -33.10 -11.25 -26.41
N LEU A 6 -32.21 -11.81 -25.60
CA LEU A 6 -32.42 -11.97 -24.17
C LEU A 6 -32.22 -10.60 -23.50
N ALA A 7 -33.28 -10.02 -22.95
CA ALA A 7 -33.17 -8.80 -22.14
C ALA A 7 -32.72 -9.17 -20.73
N LEU A 8 -31.51 -8.75 -20.34
CA LEU A 8 -31.01 -8.89 -18.97
C LEU A 8 -31.51 -7.69 -18.16
N ASN A 9 -32.44 -7.94 -17.23
CA ASN A 9 -32.87 -6.94 -16.25
C ASN A 9 -31.79 -6.80 -15.18
N GLN A 10 -30.87 -5.85 -15.36
CA GLN A 10 -29.87 -5.53 -14.35
C GLN A 10 -30.45 -4.49 -13.38
N GLY A 11 -30.40 -4.81 -12.08
CA GLY A 11 -30.69 -3.85 -11.02
C GLY A 11 -29.64 -2.73 -10.95
N PRO A 12 -29.80 -1.75 -10.04
CA PRO A 12 -28.83 -0.68 -9.88
C PRO A 12 -27.44 -1.26 -9.56
N LEU A 13 -26.40 -0.63 -10.10
CA LEU A 13 -25.02 -0.99 -9.79
C LEU A 13 -24.79 -0.82 -8.28
N PRO A 14 -24.15 -1.79 -7.61
CA PRO A 14 -23.84 -1.67 -6.21
C PRO A 14 -22.88 -0.51 -5.97
N GLU A 15 -23.04 0.19 -4.84
CA GLU A 15 -22.12 1.26 -4.46
C GLU A 15 -20.70 0.72 -4.33
N ARG A 16 -19.75 1.45 -4.93
CA ARG A 16 -18.33 1.10 -4.82
C ARG A 16 -17.89 1.32 -3.37
N LYS A 17 -17.29 0.30 -2.76
CA LYS A 17 -16.64 0.43 -1.45
C LYS A 17 -15.59 1.54 -1.54
N LYS A 18 -15.68 2.53 -0.65
CA LYS A 18 -14.70 3.60 -0.54
C LYS A 18 -13.36 2.97 -0.13
N VAL A 19 -12.31 3.24 -0.90
CA VAL A 19 -10.96 2.79 -0.54
C VAL A 19 -10.58 3.52 0.75
N MET A 20 -10.35 2.77 1.83
CA MET A 20 -9.79 3.34 3.04
C MET A 20 -8.33 3.66 2.76
N THR A 21 -8.01 4.94 2.61
CA THR A 21 -6.63 5.41 2.69
C THR A 21 -6.16 5.19 4.12
N ARG A 22 -5.21 4.27 4.31
CA ARG A 22 -4.53 4.11 5.59
C ARG A 22 -3.80 5.43 5.87
N ALA A 23 -4.04 6.05 7.02
CA ALA A 23 -3.28 7.22 7.42
C ALA A 23 -1.81 6.79 7.57
N THR A 24 -0.91 7.40 6.81
CA THR A 24 0.53 7.23 6.96
C THR A 24 1.08 8.53 7.50
N ARG A 25 1.59 8.53 8.72
CA ARG A 25 2.30 9.68 9.27
C ARG A 25 3.77 9.68 8.81
N ASN A 26 4.44 10.81 8.97
CA ASN A 26 5.89 10.85 8.82
C ASN A 26 6.56 10.14 10.01
N LEU A 27 7.74 9.56 9.75
CA LEU A 27 8.59 9.02 10.82
C LEU A 27 9.14 10.18 11.67
N THR A 28 9.35 9.91 12.96
CA THR A 28 10.12 10.80 13.83
C THR A 28 11.62 10.69 13.51
N ALA A 29 12.41 11.65 14.01
CA ALA A 29 13.86 11.61 13.83
C ALA A 29 14.48 10.35 14.46
N ASP A 30 13.95 9.90 15.60
CA ASP A 30 14.41 8.71 16.31
C ASP A 30 14.09 7.44 15.51
N GLU A 31 12.86 7.30 15.02
CA GLU A 31 12.43 6.17 14.18
C GLU A 31 13.25 6.06 12.89
N GLN A 32 13.57 7.21 12.29
CA GLN A 32 14.40 7.25 11.10
C GLN A 32 15.84 6.84 11.41
N GLY A 33 16.39 7.28 12.55
CA GLY A 33 17.72 6.89 13.01
C GLY A 33 17.84 5.38 13.27
N GLU A 34 16.85 4.78 13.92
CA GLU A 34 16.81 3.33 14.18
C GLU A 34 16.71 2.51 12.89
N LEU A 35 15.91 2.97 11.92
CA LEU A 35 15.79 2.35 10.60
C LEU A 35 17.13 2.41 9.84
N GLU A 36 17.79 3.58 9.83
CA GLU A 36 19.10 3.74 9.19
C GLU A 36 20.17 2.89 9.86
N GLN A 37 20.18 2.81 11.19
CA GLN A 37 21.10 1.96 11.94
C GLN A 37 20.92 0.49 11.59
N SER A 38 19.68 0.02 11.50
CA SER A 38 19.35 -1.37 11.12
C SER A 38 19.83 -1.72 9.71
N LEU A 39 19.77 -0.75 8.79
CA LEU A 39 20.15 -0.92 7.38
C LEU A 39 21.65 -0.72 7.11
N SER A 40 22.41 -0.23 8.08
CA SER A 40 23.84 0.09 7.93
C SER A 40 24.69 -1.12 7.53
N SER A 41 24.28 -2.33 7.91
CA SER A 41 24.97 -3.59 7.60
C SER A 41 24.70 -4.13 6.20
N VAL A 42 23.69 -3.59 5.49
CA VAL A 42 23.28 -4.07 4.17
C VAL A 42 24.17 -3.44 3.10
N LYS A 43 25.07 -4.26 2.52
CA LYS A 43 26.04 -3.82 1.50
C LYS A 43 25.40 -3.56 0.13
N ASP A 44 24.37 -4.32 -0.21
CA ASP A 44 23.66 -4.17 -1.48
C ASP A 44 22.78 -2.90 -1.44
N SER A 45 23.07 -1.96 -2.34
CA SER A 45 22.41 -0.66 -2.37
C SER A 45 20.95 -0.74 -2.81
N GLN A 46 20.59 -1.67 -3.70
CA GLN A 46 19.22 -1.87 -4.17
C GLN A 46 18.39 -2.52 -3.07
N LEU A 47 18.94 -3.56 -2.42
CA LEU A 47 18.29 -4.22 -1.29
C LEU A 47 18.08 -3.25 -0.14
N ARG A 48 19.11 -2.47 0.22
CA ARG A 48 19.01 -1.46 1.28
C ARG A 48 17.90 -0.44 0.99
N ARG A 49 17.77 0.00 -0.26
CA ARG A 49 16.71 0.94 -0.68
C ARG A 49 15.31 0.30 -0.58
N ALA A 50 15.17 -0.95 -1.01
CA ALA A 50 13.91 -1.67 -0.92
C ALA A 50 13.49 -1.88 0.54
N LEU A 51 14.44 -2.26 1.40
CA LEU A 51 14.19 -2.42 2.83
C LEU A 51 13.89 -1.09 3.53
N ALA A 52 14.55 0.00 3.15
CA ALA A 52 14.22 1.34 3.65
C ALA A 52 12.76 1.72 3.33
N ALA A 53 12.36 1.57 2.07
CA ALA A 53 10.98 1.88 1.66
C ALA A 53 9.94 1.02 2.39
N LEU A 54 10.23 -0.27 2.58
CA LEU A 54 9.36 -1.18 3.33
C LEU A 54 9.29 -0.78 4.81
N GLY A 55 10.44 -0.54 5.45
CA GLY A 55 10.52 -0.14 6.85
C GLY A 55 9.77 1.16 7.12
N THR A 56 9.96 2.19 6.28
CA THR A 56 9.20 3.43 6.35
C THR A 56 7.70 3.16 6.24
N SER A 57 7.26 2.34 5.28
CA SER A 57 5.84 2.04 5.10
C SER A 57 5.21 1.32 6.29
N ILE A 58 5.97 0.45 6.97
CA ILE A 58 5.47 -0.29 8.13
C ILE A 58 5.36 0.66 9.34
N ILE A 59 6.45 1.36 9.67
CA ILE A 59 6.52 2.26 10.84
C ILE A 59 5.51 3.41 10.71
N ALA A 60 5.41 4.01 9.52
CA ALA A 60 4.44 5.08 9.24
C ALA A 60 2.98 4.64 9.41
N SER A 61 2.71 3.33 9.43
CA SER A 61 1.37 2.75 9.47
C SER A 61 0.97 2.18 10.83
N ASP A 62 1.90 2.18 11.80
CA ASP A 62 1.76 1.57 13.13
C ASP A 62 1.59 2.57 14.28
N GLY A 63 1.78 3.88 14.03
CA GLY A 63 1.50 4.96 14.99
C GLY A 63 0.47 5.94 14.48
#